data_AF-A0A7S1QAV4-F1
#
_entry.id   AF-A0A7S1QAV4-F1
#
_cell.length_a   1.000
_cell.length_b   1.000
_cell.length_c   1.000
_cell.angle_alpha   90.00
_cell.angle_beta   90.00
_cell.angle_gamma   90.00
#
_symmetry.space_group_name_H-M   'P 1'
#
loop_
_entity.id
_entity.type
_entity.pdbx_description
1 polymer ?
#
loop_
_entity_poly.entity_id
_entity_poly.type
_entity_poly.pdbx_seq_one_letter_code
_entity_poly.pdbx_strand_id
1 'polypeptide(L)'
;FVPPDTSFAYVQRLRALVKEEEAVLQLRKDHFFSSAFSQPSPGPVFPASWKPVVEISRQESQLHPRPQYLAQAHILDGALRSAVPTFDQSTEEGTRFRVYQLGSLEARTTQEHNSPEVVGAVFSTRSAVDQCVKDTERIVKSTEYVEGSSKAPRCFVVLETAEKNMIVAEEFADGQAKLEKNASFLEGRISLAKVIRSSECKATQRSVSDIMNCQKSIYSYVTGDLAESGFREA
;
A
#
# COMPACT_ATOMS: atom_id res chain seq x y z
N PHE A 1 -46.44 -17.52 -22.28
CA PHE A 1 -45.24 -16.66 -22.29
C PHE A 1 -45.68 -15.32 -22.85
N VAL A 2 -45.65 -14.25 -22.06
CA VAL A 2 -46.01 -12.90 -22.53
C VAL A 2 -44.71 -12.20 -22.90
N PRO A 3 -44.52 -11.72 -24.14
CA PRO A 3 -43.29 -11.04 -24.52
C PRO A 3 -43.16 -9.71 -23.74
N PRO A 4 -41.93 -9.26 -23.45
CA PRO A 4 -41.72 -7.95 -22.84
C PRO A 4 -42.27 -6.85 -23.76
N ASP A 5 -42.72 -5.74 -23.17
CA ASP A 5 -43.11 -4.56 -23.93
C ASP A 5 -41.89 -4.06 -24.73
N THR A 6 -42.05 -3.93 -26.04
CA THR A 6 -41.00 -3.43 -26.95
C THR A 6 -41.33 -2.04 -27.47
N SER A 7 -42.33 -1.37 -26.89
CA SER A 7 -42.69 -0.01 -27.25
C SER A 7 -41.50 0.94 -27.09
N PHE A 8 -41.35 1.87 -28.02
CA PHE A 8 -40.26 2.85 -28.00
C PHE A 8 -40.21 3.61 -26.67
N ALA A 9 -41.37 3.98 -26.12
CA ALA A 9 -41.46 4.68 -24.84
C ALA A 9 -40.94 3.84 -23.66
N TYR A 10 -41.28 2.54 -23.62
CA TYR A 10 -40.75 1.63 -22.60
C TYR A 10 -39.24 1.47 -22.71
N VAL A 11 -38.72 1.23 -23.93
CA VAL A 11 -37.27 1.09 -24.16
C VAL A 11 -36.51 2.37 -23.81
N GLN A 12 -37.06 3.55 -24.12
CA GLN A 12 -36.44 4.83 -23.72
C GLN A 12 -36.41 5.01 -22.19
N ARG A 13 -37.48 4.63 -21.49
CA ARG A 13 -37.50 4.64 -20.02
C ARG A 13 -36.45 3.70 -19.43
N LEU A 14 -36.31 2.48 -19.95
CA LEU A 14 -35.27 1.56 -19.52
C LEU A 14 -33.87 2.13 -19.73
N ARG A 15 -33.60 2.75 -20.89
CA ARG A 15 -32.32 3.42 -21.16
C ARG A 15 -32.04 4.58 -20.20
N ALA A 16 -33.07 5.32 -19.80
CA ALA A 16 -32.93 6.39 -18.81
C ALA A 16 -32.57 5.82 -17.44
N LEU A 17 -33.28 4.77 -16.99
CA LEU A 17 -32.99 4.10 -15.72
C LEU A 17 -31.58 3.50 -15.68
N VAL A 18 -31.13 2.84 -16.75
CA VAL A 18 -29.75 2.31 -16.82
C VAL A 18 -28.71 3.42 -16.67
N LYS A 19 -28.93 4.59 -17.29
CA LYS A 19 -28.01 5.74 -17.14
C LYS A 19 -28.01 6.31 -15.72
N GLU A 20 -29.17 6.32 -15.06
CA GLU A 20 -29.29 6.74 -13.66
C GLU A 20 -28.53 5.76 -12.74
N GLU A 21 -28.66 4.46 -12.96
CA GLU A 21 -27.91 3.42 -12.24
C GLU A 21 -26.39 3.54 -12.47
N GLU A 22 -25.95 3.75 -13.70
CA GLU A 22 -24.54 4.00 -14.03
C GLU A 22 -23.99 5.24 -13.30
N ALA A 23 -24.77 6.32 -13.22
CA ALA A 23 -24.38 7.53 -12.51
C ALA A 23 -24.27 7.28 -10.99
N VAL A 24 -25.21 6.53 -10.40
CA VAL A 24 -25.15 6.15 -8.98
C VAL A 24 -23.94 5.26 -8.71
N LEU A 25 -23.64 4.31 -9.59
CA LEU A 25 -22.46 3.45 -9.47
C LEU A 25 -21.17 4.27 -9.51
N GLN A 26 -21.08 5.26 -10.40
CA GLN A 26 -19.92 6.14 -10.45
C GLN A 26 -19.78 6.97 -9.17
N LEU A 27 -20.88 7.53 -8.65
CA LEU A 27 -20.87 8.25 -7.36
C LEU A 27 -20.42 7.36 -6.20
N ARG A 28 -20.86 6.10 -6.17
CA ARG A 28 -20.41 5.11 -5.18
C ARG A 28 -18.92 4.85 -5.31
N LYS A 29 -18.39 4.64 -6.52
CA LYS A 29 -16.95 4.45 -6.77
C LYS A 29 -16.15 5.67 -6.35
N ASP A 30 -16.57 6.87 -6.73
CA ASP A 30 -15.89 8.11 -6.39
C ASP A 30 -15.85 8.34 -4.88
N HIS A 31 -16.97 8.12 -4.18
CA HIS A 31 -17.00 8.23 -2.72
C HIS A 31 -16.13 7.16 -2.07
N PHE A 32 -16.26 5.90 -2.50
CA PHE A 32 -15.47 4.78 -1.98
C PHE A 32 -13.96 4.97 -2.16
N PHE A 33 -13.53 5.55 -3.28
CA PHE A 33 -12.11 5.81 -3.56
C PHE A 33 -11.61 7.15 -3.00
N SER A 34 -12.45 7.91 -2.29
CA SER A 34 -12.06 9.14 -1.60
C SER A 34 -11.56 8.87 -0.18
N SER A 35 -10.66 9.71 0.34
CA SER A 35 -10.24 9.61 1.76
C SER A 35 -11.37 9.88 2.76
N ALA A 36 -12.53 10.36 2.31
CA ALA A 36 -13.70 10.64 3.16
C ALA A 36 -14.57 9.42 3.44
N PHE A 37 -14.43 8.34 2.67
CA PHE A 37 -15.15 7.10 2.96
C PHE A 37 -14.59 6.45 4.23
N SER A 38 -15.51 6.09 5.14
CA SER A 38 -15.25 5.45 6.41
C SER A 38 -16.09 4.18 6.51
N GLN A 39 -15.49 3.03 6.85
CA GLN A 39 -16.20 1.76 7.01
C GLN A 39 -17.38 1.81 8.00
N PRO A 40 -17.29 2.42 9.19
CA PRO A 40 -18.41 2.54 10.12
C PRO A 40 -19.54 3.45 9.60
N SER A 41 -19.22 4.39 8.71
CA SER A 41 -20.18 5.31 8.11
C SER A 41 -19.95 5.43 6.60
N PRO A 42 -20.38 4.43 5.79
CA PRO A 42 -20.13 4.38 4.36
C PRO A 42 -20.68 5.59 3.58
N GLY A 43 -21.68 6.29 4.15
CA GLY A 43 -22.38 7.39 3.52
C GLY A 43 -23.74 6.99 2.92
N PRO A 44 -24.54 7.96 2.47
CA PRO A 44 -25.92 7.75 2.01
C PRO A 44 -26.03 7.10 0.62
N VAL A 45 -24.94 7.09 -0.16
CA VAL A 45 -24.91 6.50 -1.51
C VAL A 45 -24.81 4.96 -1.49
N PHE A 46 -24.57 4.37 -0.31
CA PHE A 46 -24.47 2.93 -0.12
C PHE A 46 -25.70 2.35 0.57
N PRO A 47 -25.96 1.04 0.40
CA PRO A 47 -27.03 0.36 1.11
C PRO A 47 -26.91 0.53 2.63
N ALA A 48 -28.04 0.78 3.31
CA ALA A 48 -28.06 0.94 4.76
C ALA A 48 -27.56 -0.31 5.51
N SER A 49 -27.64 -1.48 4.87
CA SER A 49 -27.13 -2.76 5.39
C SER A 49 -25.61 -2.80 5.56
N TRP A 50 -24.86 -1.88 4.94
CA TRP A 50 -23.41 -1.80 5.08
C TRP A 50 -22.97 -1.19 6.41
N LYS A 51 -23.87 -0.50 7.12
CA LYS A 51 -23.58 0.03 8.44
C LYS A 51 -23.44 -1.12 9.44
N PRO A 52 -22.31 -1.25 10.14
CA PRO A 52 -22.14 -2.32 11.11
C PRO A 52 -23.18 -2.18 12.24
N VAL A 53 -23.74 -3.29 12.68
CA VAL A 53 -24.70 -3.33 13.81
C VAL A 53 -24.01 -2.95 15.12
N VAL A 54 -22.69 -3.15 15.22
CA VAL A 54 -21.86 -2.80 16.37
C VAL A 54 -20.79 -1.82 15.95
N GLU A 55 -20.86 -0.62 16.52
CA GLU A 55 -19.88 0.43 16.29
C GLU A 55 -18.64 0.16 17.16
N ILE A 56 -17.61 -0.40 16.55
CA ILE A 56 -16.29 -0.48 17.20
C ILE A 56 -15.61 0.84 16.91
N SER A 57 -15.40 1.66 17.94
CA SER A 57 -14.62 2.90 17.84
C SER A 57 -13.20 2.56 17.45
N ARG A 58 -12.91 2.63 16.15
CA ARG A 58 -11.56 2.63 15.61
C ARG A 58 -11.15 4.08 15.45
N GLN A 59 -9.99 4.43 16.00
CA GLN A 59 -9.41 5.75 15.82
C GLN A 59 -9.21 5.99 14.31
N GLU A 60 -9.94 6.95 13.75
CA GLU A 60 -9.83 7.30 12.34
C GLU A 60 -8.42 7.83 12.08
N SER A 61 -7.63 7.02 11.38
CA SER A 61 -6.30 7.41 10.95
C SER A 61 -6.42 8.28 9.72
N GLN A 62 -5.72 9.41 9.69
CA GLN A 62 -5.72 10.28 8.52
C GLN A 62 -5.11 9.54 7.33
N LEU A 63 -5.93 9.28 6.30
CA LEU A 63 -5.50 8.58 5.09
C LEU A 63 -4.88 9.56 4.10
N HIS A 64 -3.69 9.23 3.62
CA HIS A 64 -2.96 10.01 2.63
C HIS A 64 -2.98 9.31 1.27
N PRO A 65 -3.53 9.92 0.21
CA PRO A 65 -3.55 9.31 -1.12
C PRO A 65 -2.14 8.99 -1.64
N ARG A 66 -2.00 7.83 -2.30
CA ARG A 66 -0.75 7.36 -2.90
C ARG A 66 -0.96 6.95 -4.37
N PRO A 67 -1.24 7.91 -5.27
CA PRO A 67 -1.56 7.63 -6.67
C PRO A 67 -0.44 6.90 -7.43
N GLN A 68 0.81 6.98 -6.98
CA GLN A 68 1.92 6.26 -7.57
C GLN A 68 1.74 4.73 -7.57
N TYR A 69 1.00 4.17 -6.60
CA TYR A 69 0.71 2.74 -6.58
C TYR A 69 -0.36 2.33 -7.58
N LEU A 70 -1.23 3.25 -8.02
CA LEU A 70 -2.24 2.95 -9.04
C LEU A 70 -1.59 2.64 -10.38
N ALA A 71 -0.57 3.41 -10.76
CA ALA A 71 0.22 3.14 -11.97
C ALA A 71 0.98 1.80 -11.89
N GLN A 72 1.20 1.28 -10.68
CA GLN A 72 1.95 0.05 -10.42
C GLN A 72 1.07 -1.02 -9.74
N ALA A 73 -0.25 -1.01 -9.95
CA ALA A 73 -1.18 -1.86 -9.21
C ALA A 73 -0.82 -3.36 -9.22
N HIS A 74 -0.20 -3.83 -10.32
CA HIS A 74 0.29 -5.21 -10.46
C HIS A 74 1.27 -5.65 -9.35
N ILE A 75 1.99 -4.73 -8.70
CA ILE A 75 2.88 -5.06 -7.58
C ILE A 75 2.09 -5.47 -6.32
N LEU A 76 0.83 -5.01 -6.22
CA LEU A 76 -0.07 -5.32 -5.11
C LEU A 76 -0.83 -6.63 -5.32
N ASP A 77 -0.93 -7.14 -6.56
CA ASP A 77 -1.71 -8.33 -6.91
C ASP A 77 -1.37 -9.54 -6.03
N GLY A 78 -0.07 -9.78 -5.79
CA GLY A 78 0.38 -10.90 -4.96
C GLY A 78 -0.09 -10.77 -3.51
N ALA A 79 0.01 -9.56 -2.94
CA ALA A 79 -0.45 -9.30 -1.58
C ALA A 79 -1.98 -9.36 -1.48
N LEU A 80 -2.71 -8.74 -2.41
CA LEU A 80 -4.18 -8.73 -2.44
C LEU A 80 -4.77 -10.14 -2.50
N ARG A 81 -4.19 -11.04 -3.30
CA ARG A 81 -4.63 -12.45 -3.39
C ARG A 81 -4.45 -13.22 -2.09
N SER A 82 -3.46 -12.87 -1.28
CA SER A 82 -3.15 -13.54 -0.02
C SER A 82 -3.81 -12.89 1.20
N ALA A 83 -4.22 -11.63 1.08
CA ALA A 83 -4.77 -10.84 2.17
C ALA A 83 -6.28 -11.08 2.33
N VAL A 84 -6.74 -11.06 3.57
CA VAL A 84 -8.18 -11.02 3.88
C VAL A 84 -8.63 -9.57 3.90
N PRO A 85 -9.66 -9.18 3.13
CA PRO A 85 -10.16 -7.81 3.16
C PRO A 85 -10.74 -7.48 4.54
N THR A 86 -10.46 -6.26 5.03
CA THR A 86 -11.03 -5.74 6.28
C THR A 86 -12.46 -5.25 6.10
N PHE A 87 -12.84 -4.97 4.86
CA PHE A 87 -14.19 -4.63 4.43
C PHE A 87 -14.45 -5.32 3.10
N ASP A 88 -15.59 -5.98 2.98
CA ASP A 88 -15.99 -6.71 1.78
C ASP A 88 -17.51 -6.71 1.68
N GLN A 89 -18.04 -5.89 0.79
CA GLN A 89 -19.48 -5.73 0.61
C GLN A 89 -19.84 -5.67 -0.87
N SER A 90 -21.06 -6.08 -1.19
CA SER A 90 -21.60 -6.00 -2.55
C SER A 90 -22.85 -5.13 -2.59
N THR A 91 -23.02 -4.44 -3.71
CA THR A 91 -24.21 -3.67 -4.05
C THR A 91 -25.29 -4.58 -4.65
N GLU A 92 -26.51 -4.08 -4.79
CA GLU A 92 -27.64 -4.82 -5.35
C GLU A 92 -27.36 -5.28 -6.79
N GLU A 93 -26.59 -4.51 -7.54
CA GLU A 93 -26.20 -4.79 -8.93
C GLU A 93 -25.02 -5.77 -9.03
N GLY A 94 -24.51 -6.24 -7.89
CA GLY A 94 -23.43 -7.23 -7.81
C GLY A 94 -22.01 -6.67 -7.90
N THR A 95 -21.84 -5.34 -7.90
CA THR A 95 -20.50 -4.73 -7.79
C THR A 95 -20.00 -4.91 -6.37
N ARG A 96 -18.82 -5.53 -6.22
CA ARG A 96 -18.18 -5.81 -4.94
C ARG A 96 -17.10 -4.76 -4.65
N PHE A 97 -17.08 -4.26 -3.42
CA PHE A 97 -16.18 -3.23 -2.92
C PHE A 97 -15.38 -3.81 -1.76
N ARG A 98 -14.05 -3.74 -1.85
CA ARG A 98 -13.18 -4.30 -0.80
C ARG A 98 -12.14 -3.30 -0.33
N VAL A 99 -11.82 -3.36 0.96
CA VAL A 99 -10.71 -2.64 1.57
C VAL A 99 -9.73 -3.66 2.14
N TYR A 100 -8.47 -3.53 1.77
CA TYR A 100 -7.38 -4.38 2.24
C TYR A 100 -6.41 -3.55 3.07
N GLN A 101 -6.07 -4.06 4.25
CA GLN A 101 -5.01 -3.49 5.07
C GLN A 101 -3.70 -4.24 4.81
N LEU A 102 -2.76 -3.60 4.13
CA LEU A 102 -1.46 -4.15 3.75
C LEU A 102 -0.35 -3.46 4.56
N GLY A 103 -0.24 -3.82 5.84
CA GLY A 103 0.59 -3.08 6.80
C GLY A 103 0.02 -1.69 7.03
N SER A 104 0.77 -0.65 6.65
CA SER A 104 0.32 0.74 6.75
C SER A 104 -0.21 1.33 5.44
N LEU A 105 -0.37 0.49 4.41
CA LEU A 105 -1.17 0.83 3.24
C LEU A 105 -2.61 0.31 3.38
N GLU A 106 -3.55 1.10 2.88
CA GLU A 106 -4.93 0.71 2.64
C GLU A 106 -5.18 0.69 1.14
N ALA A 107 -5.50 -0.48 0.58
CA ALA A 107 -5.87 -0.62 -0.82
C ALA A 107 -7.39 -0.81 -0.94
N ARG A 108 -8.01 -0.02 -1.80
CA ARG A 108 -9.45 -0.10 -2.10
C ARG A 108 -9.66 -0.60 -3.51
N THR A 109 -10.46 -1.64 -3.63
CA THR A 109 -10.72 -2.30 -4.90
C THR A 109 -12.20 -2.39 -5.20
N THR A 110 -12.53 -2.49 -6.48
CA THR A 110 -13.88 -2.84 -6.94
C THR A 110 -13.81 -4.02 -7.90
N GLN A 111 -14.90 -4.77 -7.96
CA GLN A 111 -15.06 -5.88 -8.89
C GLN A 111 -16.50 -5.88 -9.42
N GLU A 112 -16.66 -5.62 -10.71
CA GLU A 112 -17.94 -5.77 -11.40
C GLU A 112 -18.24 -7.25 -11.68
N HIS A 113 -19.51 -7.55 -11.99
CA HIS A 113 -19.93 -8.91 -12.28
C HIS A 113 -19.11 -9.51 -13.45
N ASN A 114 -18.54 -10.70 -13.23
CA ASN A 114 -17.67 -11.40 -14.18
C ASN A 114 -16.45 -10.60 -14.67
N SER A 115 -16.04 -9.57 -13.93
CA SER A 115 -14.85 -8.78 -14.23
C SER A 115 -13.72 -9.06 -13.24
N PRO A 116 -12.45 -8.84 -13.62
CA PRO A 116 -11.35 -8.89 -12.68
C PRO A 116 -11.50 -7.81 -11.61
N GLU A 117 -10.92 -8.05 -10.44
CA GLU A 117 -10.80 -7.05 -9.39
C GLU A 117 -9.81 -5.96 -9.82
N VAL A 118 -10.16 -4.70 -9.58
CA VAL A 118 -9.36 -3.53 -9.96
C VAL A 118 -9.08 -2.68 -8.74
N VAL A 119 -7.82 -2.29 -8.54
CA VAL A 119 -7.42 -1.30 -7.53
C VAL A 119 -7.81 0.09 -8.01
N GLY A 120 -8.70 0.77 -7.27
CA GLY A 120 -9.12 2.13 -7.60
C GLY A 120 -8.52 3.21 -6.73
N ALA A 121 -8.12 2.88 -5.49
CA ALA A 121 -7.38 3.79 -4.63
C ALA A 121 -6.39 3.06 -3.72
N VAL A 122 -5.29 3.74 -3.41
CA VAL A 122 -4.31 3.31 -2.41
C VAL A 122 -4.01 4.50 -1.50
N PHE A 123 -4.08 4.25 -0.19
CA PHE A 123 -3.79 5.22 0.85
C PHE A 123 -2.69 4.72 1.76
N SER A 124 -2.03 5.68 2.42
CA SER A 124 -1.09 5.46 3.51
C SER A 124 -1.73 5.95 4.80
N THR A 125 -1.66 5.15 5.86
CA THR A 125 -2.06 5.57 7.22
C THR A 125 -1.00 6.43 7.90
N ARG A 126 0.23 6.45 7.35
CA ARG A 126 1.30 7.35 7.78
C ARG A 126 1.24 8.66 7.00
N SER A 127 1.46 9.78 7.68
CA SER A 127 1.69 11.04 6.98
C SER A 127 2.95 10.91 6.13
N ALA A 128 2.93 11.54 4.95
CA ALA A 128 4.20 11.80 4.25
C ALA A 128 5.01 12.69 5.19
N VAL A 129 5.98 12.10 5.88
CA VAL A 129 6.90 12.85 6.70
C VAL A 129 7.84 13.52 5.71
N ASP A 130 7.48 14.72 5.26
CA ASP A 130 8.25 15.53 4.31
C ASP A 130 9.52 16.12 4.97
N GLN A 131 10.07 15.39 5.93
CA GLN A 131 11.21 15.82 6.70
C GLN A 131 12.46 15.61 5.86
N CYS A 132 13.19 16.71 5.67
CA CYS A 132 14.54 16.68 5.14
C CYS A 132 15.42 15.92 6.14
N VAL A 133 15.88 14.73 5.76
CA VAL A 133 16.78 13.91 6.58
C VAL A 133 18.14 14.60 6.66
N LYS A 134 18.47 15.12 7.83
CA LYS A 134 19.74 15.82 8.07
C LYS A 134 20.88 14.81 8.08
N ASP A 135 22.01 15.20 7.53
CA ASP A 135 23.19 14.33 7.45
C ASP A 135 23.79 14.01 8.84
N THR A 136 23.47 14.82 9.85
CA THR A 136 23.87 14.63 11.25
C THR A 136 22.92 13.73 12.03
N GLU A 137 21.78 13.32 11.46
CA GLU A 137 20.86 12.40 12.12
C GLU A 137 21.56 11.07 12.40
N ARG A 138 21.21 10.49 13.54
CA ARG A 138 21.85 9.25 14.01
C ARG A 138 21.00 8.06 13.65
N ILE A 139 21.63 7.01 13.16
CA ILE A 139 20.96 5.74 12.88
C ILE A 139 20.72 5.01 14.21
N VAL A 140 19.47 4.67 14.49
CA VAL A 140 19.08 3.95 15.72
C VAL A 140 18.70 2.51 15.45
N LYS A 141 18.28 2.18 14.22
CA LYS A 141 17.90 0.82 13.86
C LYS A 141 18.21 0.53 12.41
N SER A 142 18.59 -0.72 12.14
CA SER A 142 18.79 -1.27 10.82
C SER A 142 17.95 -2.53 10.66
N THR A 143 17.14 -2.60 9.61
CA THR A 143 16.34 -3.78 9.28
C THR A 143 16.62 -4.18 7.84
N GLU A 144 17.03 -5.43 7.63
CA GLU A 144 17.23 -5.99 6.29
C GLU A 144 15.98 -6.75 5.85
N TYR A 145 15.58 -6.49 4.62
CA TYR A 145 14.41 -7.04 3.98
C TYR A 145 14.79 -7.81 2.71
N VAL A 146 14.02 -8.84 2.39
CA VAL A 146 14.04 -9.53 1.10
C VAL A 146 12.69 -9.39 0.42
N GLU A 147 12.71 -9.00 -0.85
CA GLU A 147 11.55 -9.02 -1.76
C GLU A 147 11.75 -10.12 -2.81
N GLY A 148 10.65 -10.81 -3.16
CA GLY A 148 10.65 -11.76 -4.26
C GLY A 148 10.66 -11.02 -5.59
N SER A 149 11.63 -11.33 -6.46
CA SER A 149 11.59 -10.91 -7.87
C SER A 149 11.57 -12.12 -8.78
N SER A 150 11.16 -11.94 -10.04
CA SER A 150 11.11 -13.01 -11.04
C SER A 150 12.48 -13.57 -11.43
N LYS A 151 13.58 -12.86 -11.13
CA LYS A 151 14.95 -13.25 -11.51
C LYS A 151 15.77 -13.75 -10.32
N ALA A 152 15.71 -13.03 -9.20
CA ALA A 152 16.46 -13.35 -7.97
C ALA A 152 15.83 -12.64 -6.76
N PRO A 153 15.95 -13.17 -5.54
CA PRO A 153 15.59 -12.42 -4.34
C PRO A 153 16.40 -11.11 -4.29
N ARG A 154 15.71 -9.98 -4.08
CA ARG A 154 16.34 -8.67 -3.96
C ARG A 154 16.33 -8.27 -2.49
N CYS A 155 17.48 -7.86 -1.98
CA CYS A 155 17.63 -7.47 -0.59
C CYS A 155 17.87 -5.96 -0.49
N PHE A 156 17.30 -5.36 0.54
CA PHE A 156 17.52 -3.95 0.86
C PHE A 156 17.50 -3.75 2.36
N VAL A 157 18.18 -2.70 2.80
CA VAL A 157 18.29 -2.33 4.21
C VAL A 157 17.52 -1.04 4.42
N VAL A 158 16.75 -1.00 5.50
CA VAL A 158 16.07 0.20 5.95
C VAL A 158 16.71 0.65 7.25
N LEU A 159 17.23 1.87 7.23
CA LEU A 159 17.85 2.53 8.36
C LEU A 159 16.85 3.53 8.94
N GLU A 160 16.49 3.35 10.20
CA GLU A 160 15.67 4.29 10.94
C GLU A 160 16.58 5.24 11.72
N THR A 161 16.33 6.54 11.60
CA THR A 161 17.04 7.57 12.34
C THR A 161 16.38 7.87 13.69
N ALA A 162 17.10 8.53 14.59
CA ALA A 162 16.56 8.98 15.88
C ALA A 162 15.33 9.90 15.73
N GLU A 163 15.26 10.65 14.63
CA GLU A 163 14.13 11.54 14.28
C GLU A 163 13.00 10.81 13.54
N LYS A 164 13.04 9.47 13.49
CA LYS A 164 12.05 8.61 12.80
C LYS A 164 12.02 8.78 11.27
N ASN A 165 13.10 9.30 10.69
CA ASN A 165 13.29 9.25 9.23
C ASN A 165 13.74 7.86 8.80
N MET A 166 13.44 7.51 7.55
CA MET A 166 13.76 6.21 6.98
C MET A 166 14.67 6.38 5.77
N ILE A 167 15.77 5.65 5.73
CA ILE A 167 16.69 5.63 4.61
C ILE A 167 16.75 4.21 4.07
N VAL A 168 16.51 4.08 2.77
CA VAL A 168 16.62 2.80 2.06
C VAL A 168 18.00 2.72 1.45
N ALA A 169 18.70 1.63 1.71
CA ALA A 169 19.96 1.30 1.11
C ALA A 169 19.81 -0.02 0.35
N GLU A 170 20.15 0.00 -0.94
CA GLU A 170 20.01 -1.15 -1.82
C GLU A 170 21.29 -1.36 -2.61
N GLU A 171 21.85 -2.57 -2.54
CA GLU A 171 23.06 -2.95 -3.27
C GLU A 171 22.67 -3.68 -4.56
N PHE A 172 23.19 -3.22 -5.68
CA PHE A 172 22.97 -3.83 -6.99
C PHE A 172 24.04 -4.90 -7.28
N ALA A 173 23.82 -5.69 -8.33
CA ALA A 173 24.72 -6.77 -8.73
C ALA A 173 26.13 -6.29 -9.15
N ASP A 174 26.28 -4.99 -9.47
CA ASP A 174 27.55 -4.34 -9.74
C ASP A 174 28.30 -3.89 -8.47
N GLY A 175 27.73 -4.15 -7.28
CA GLY A 175 28.25 -3.72 -5.98
C GLY A 175 27.96 -2.25 -5.66
N GLN A 176 27.26 -1.52 -6.52
CA GLN A 176 26.89 -0.14 -6.24
C GLN A 176 25.72 -0.10 -5.25
N ALA A 177 25.87 0.67 -4.18
CA ALA A 177 24.77 0.97 -3.27
C ALA A 177 24.02 2.23 -3.71
N LYS A 178 22.69 2.15 -3.84
CA LYS A 178 21.80 3.31 -3.95
C LYS A 178 21.16 3.57 -2.59
N LEU A 179 21.30 4.81 -2.15
CA LEU A 179 20.62 5.33 -0.97
C LEU A 179 19.47 6.24 -1.38
N GLU A 180 18.32 6.05 -0.75
CA GLU A 180 17.13 6.87 -0.96
C GLU A 180 16.52 7.27 0.39
N LYS A 181 16.52 8.57 0.66
CA LYS A 181 15.97 9.16 1.90
C LYS A 181 14.46 9.31 1.74
N ASN A 182 13.69 8.85 2.73
CA ASN A 182 12.23 8.95 2.79
C ASN A 182 11.53 8.54 1.48
N ALA A 183 11.97 7.42 0.90
CA ALA A 183 11.41 6.93 -0.36
C ALA A 183 9.89 6.79 -0.28
N SER A 184 9.17 7.46 -1.18
CA SER A 184 7.70 7.56 -1.17
C SER A 184 6.98 6.22 -1.33
N PHE A 185 7.71 5.18 -1.75
CA PHE A 185 7.24 3.83 -1.96
C PHE A 185 7.79 2.82 -0.93
N LEU A 186 8.57 3.28 0.05
CA LEU A 186 9.20 2.40 1.05
C LEU A 186 8.17 1.57 1.81
N GLU A 187 7.07 2.20 2.18
CA GLU A 187 6.03 1.57 2.98
C GLU A 187 5.40 0.36 2.29
N GLY A 188 5.04 0.50 1.01
CA GLY A 188 4.53 -0.61 0.22
C GLY A 188 5.59 -1.68 0.00
N ARG A 189 6.84 -1.30 -0.25
CA ARG A 189 7.94 -2.27 -0.34
C ARG A 189 8.10 -3.06 0.96
N ILE A 190 8.10 -2.41 2.12
CA ILE A 190 8.19 -3.07 3.43
C ILE A 190 7.01 -4.02 3.65
N SER A 191 5.79 -3.61 3.29
CA SER A 191 4.59 -4.47 3.43
C SER A 191 4.63 -5.72 2.55
N LEU A 192 5.33 -5.67 1.41
CA LEU A 192 5.48 -6.78 0.47
C LEU A 192 6.71 -7.64 0.74
N ALA A 193 7.69 -7.11 1.48
CA ALA A 193 8.94 -7.78 1.78
C ALA A 193 8.86 -8.61 3.07
N LYS A 194 9.84 -9.50 3.24
CA LYS A 194 10.05 -10.25 4.49
C LYS A 194 11.26 -9.71 5.21
N VAL A 195 11.18 -9.57 6.53
CA VAL A 195 12.33 -9.21 7.37
C VAL A 195 13.27 -10.41 7.46
N ILE A 196 14.54 -10.23 7.08
CA ILE A 196 15.59 -11.25 7.25
C ILE A 196 16.22 -11.10 8.64
N ARG A 197 16.55 -9.87 9.01
CA ARG A 197 17.18 -9.53 10.29
C ARG A 197 16.95 -8.07 10.66
N SER A 198 17.05 -7.77 11.95
CA SER A 198 16.92 -6.44 12.50
C SER A 198 17.93 -6.26 13.64
N SER A 199 18.52 -5.08 13.74
CA SER A 199 19.47 -4.73 14.80
C SER A 199 19.26 -3.30 15.28
N GLU A 200 19.28 -3.12 16.59
CA GLU A 200 19.29 -1.80 17.24
C GLU A 200 20.74 -1.29 17.24
N CYS A 201 20.94 -0.12 16.65
CA CYS A 201 22.25 0.51 16.54
C CYS A 201 22.57 1.19 17.87
N LYS A 202 23.68 0.78 18.51
CA LYS A 202 24.10 1.42 19.76
C LYS A 202 24.36 2.90 19.54
N ALA A 203 23.94 3.68 20.53
CA ALA A 203 23.81 5.12 20.50
C ALA A 203 25.14 5.91 20.38
N THR A 204 26.18 5.42 19.71
CA THR A 204 27.46 6.13 19.64
C THR A 204 28.14 6.16 18.28
N GLN A 205 27.67 5.51 17.20
CA GLN A 205 28.62 5.24 16.10
C GLN A 205 28.30 5.58 14.66
N ARG A 206 27.08 5.96 14.23
CA ARG A 206 26.89 6.33 12.81
C ARG A 206 25.83 7.40 12.61
N SER A 207 26.23 8.48 11.94
CA SER A 207 25.34 9.47 11.35
C SER A 207 24.93 9.05 9.93
N VAL A 208 23.90 9.69 9.39
CA VAL A 208 23.53 9.55 7.98
C VAL A 208 24.72 9.85 7.06
N SER A 209 25.51 10.87 7.38
CA SER A 209 26.71 11.22 6.61
C SER A 209 27.75 10.10 6.57
N ASP A 210 27.93 9.36 7.67
CA ASP A 210 28.86 8.23 7.72
C ASP A 210 28.43 7.09 6.79
N ILE A 211 27.11 6.87 6.68
CA ILE A 211 26.54 5.87 5.79
C ILE A 211 26.70 6.28 4.32
N MET A 212 26.43 7.55 4.01
CA MET A 212 26.55 8.08 2.64
C MET A 212 27.98 8.01 2.11
N ASN A 213 28.97 8.08 3.00
CA ASN A 213 30.39 7.98 2.65
C ASN A 213 30.94 6.54 2.70
N CYS A 214 30.12 5.54 3.03
CA CYS A 214 30.56 4.17 3.17
C CYS A 214 30.66 3.46 1.80
N GLN A 215 31.82 2.87 1.52
CA GLN A 215 32.05 2.03 0.33
C GLN A 215 31.86 0.53 0.60
N LYS A 216 31.58 0.16 1.85
CA LYS A 216 31.37 -1.24 2.26
C LYS A 216 29.88 -1.56 2.28
N SER A 217 29.55 -2.86 2.38
CA SER A 217 28.17 -3.30 2.64
C SER A 217 27.58 -2.53 3.82
N ILE A 218 26.46 -1.84 3.55
CA ILE A 218 25.87 -0.88 4.50
C ILE A 218 25.40 -1.59 5.76
N TYR A 219 24.86 -2.81 5.65
CA TYR A 219 24.40 -3.56 6.82
C TYR A 219 25.54 -3.86 7.79
N SER A 220 26.62 -4.51 7.32
CA SER A 220 27.76 -4.87 8.19
C SER A 220 28.47 -3.65 8.73
N TYR A 221 28.52 -2.55 7.96
CA TYR A 221 29.05 -1.28 8.42
C TYR A 221 28.24 -0.67 9.57
N VAL A 222 26.91 -0.78 9.51
CA VAL A 222 25.99 -0.25 10.52
C VAL A 222 25.98 -1.12 11.77
N THR A 223 25.89 -2.45 11.63
CA THR A 223 25.74 -3.34 12.80
C THR A 223 27.07 -3.74 13.43
N GLY A 224 28.19 -3.63 12.70
CA GLY A 224 29.48 -4.14 13.14
C GLY A 224 29.60 -5.66 13.05
N ASP A 225 28.58 -6.36 12.57
CA ASP A 225 28.65 -7.79 12.32
C ASP A 225 29.51 -8.03 11.08
N LEU A 226 30.73 -8.53 11.30
CA LEU A 226 31.60 -9.08 10.25
C LEU A 226 31.10 -10.43 9.71
N ALA A 227 29.84 -10.80 9.97
CA ALA A 227 29.25 -11.98 9.39
C ALA A 227 29.40 -11.88 7.88
N GLU A 228 30.30 -12.68 7.31
CA GLU A 228 30.47 -12.83 5.87
C GLU A 228 29.08 -13.03 5.31
N SER A 229 28.61 -12.05 4.52
CA SER A 229 27.35 -12.16 3.83
C SER A 229 27.45 -13.42 3.00
N GLY A 230 26.77 -14.49 3.40
CA GLY A 230 26.71 -15.78 2.72
C GLY A 230 26.03 -15.71 1.35
N PHE A 231 26.05 -14.54 0.71
CA PHE A 231 25.80 -14.33 -0.72
C PHE A 231 27.01 -14.82 -1.52
N ARG A 232 27.34 -16.10 -1.39
CA ARG A 232 28.10 -16.81 -2.42
C ARG A 232 27.09 -17.59 -3.24
N GLU A 233 26.80 -17.03 -4.41
CA GLU A 233 26.21 -17.65 -5.61
C GLU A 233 25.34 -18.89 -5.37
N ALA A 234 24.02 -18.70 -5.40
CA ALA A 234 23.04 -19.74 -5.69
C ALA A 234 22.51 -19.54 -7.11
#